data_AF-A0A0U2U4Y4-F1
#
_entry.id   AF-A0A0U2U4Y4-F1
#
_cell.length_a   1.000
_cell.length_b   1.000
_cell.length_c   1.000
_cell.angle_alpha   90.00
_cell.angle_beta   90.00
_cell.angle_gamma   90.00
#
_symmetry.space_group_name_H-M   'P 1'
#
loop_
_entity.id
_entity.type
_entity.pdbx_description
1 polymer ?
#
loop_
_entity_poly.entity_id
_entity_poly.type
_entity_poly.pdbx_seq_one_letter_code
_entity_poly.pdbx_strand_id
1 'polypeptide(L)'
;MTMPMPMLLLMLLLTLLALPSHAAPLKKDAGFIQTRAQLLKEGWQPVTTQVGDEGGPIGTEASLIAAGIVEVESCAVDRPLCILNYRRHQRCLRLITSGEELPTMTVDSWTHRCPAPRRANGQ
;
A
#
# COMPACT_ATOMS: atom_id res chain seq x y z
N MET A 1 20.77 41.90 -19.13
CA MET A 1 19.85 40.92 -19.72
C MET A 1 18.49 41.09 -19.04
N THR A 2 17.59 41.87 -19.63
CA THR A 2 16.25 42.16 -19.11
C THR A 2 15.30 41.03 -19.53
N MET A 3 14.77 40.27 -18.58
CA MET A 3 13.78 39.23 -18.91
C MET A 3 12.45 39.90 -19.30
N PRO A 4 11.78 39.46 -20.37
CA PRO A 4 10.54 40.07 -20.83
C PRO A 4 9.40 39.79 -19.84
N MET A 5 8.64 40.84 -19.51
CA MET A 5 7.51 40.85 -18.57
C MET A 5 6.50 39.67 -18.69
N PRO A 6 6.13 39.15 -19.88
CA PRO A 6 5.25 37.98 -19.98
C PRO A 6 5.88 36.69 -19.42
N MET A 7 7.20 36.59 -19.42
CA MET A 7 7.93 35.42 -18.92
C MET A 7 7.94 35.36 -17.38
N LEU A 8 7.92 36.52 -16.72
CA LEU A 8 7.81 36.62 -15.26
C LEU A 8 6.39 36.23 -14.78
N LEU A 9 5.36 36.63 -15.54
CA LEU A 9 3.96 36.31 -15.26
C LEU A 9 3.69 34.80 -15.42
N LEU A 10 4.25 34.18 -16.45
CA LEU A 10 4.12 32.74 -16.69
C LEU A 10 4.77 31.91 -15.57
N MET A 11 5.95 32.32 -15.10
CA MET A 11 6.65 31.68 -13.99
C MET A 11 5.87 31.77 -12.66
N LEU A 12 5.20 32.91 -12.38
CA LEU A 12 4.34 33.03 -11.21
C LEU A 12 3.16 32.04 -11.27
N LEU A 13 2.46 31.97 -12.41
CA LEU A 13 1.32 31.07 -12.63
C LEU A 13 1.67 29.58 -12.44
N LEU A 14 2.89 29.16 -12.79
CA LEU A 14 3.37 27.79 -12.61
C LEU A 14 3.60 27.41 -11.14
N THR A 15 3.89 28.35 -10.25
CA THR A 15 4.09 28.06 -8.81
C THR A 15 2.78 27.86 -8.04
N LEU A 16 1.66 28.43 -8.49
CA LEU A 16 0.35 28.30 -7.84
C LEU A 16 -0.30 26.91 -7.99
N LEU A 17 0.21 26.06 -8.89
CA LEU A 17 -0.33 24.72 -9.14
C LEU A 17 0.30 23.62 -8.28
N ALA A 18 1.34 23.94 -7.50
CA ALA A 18 1.98 22.98 -6.61
C ALA A 18 1.19 22.81 -5.31
N LEU A 19 -0.01 22.23 -5.39
CA LEU A 19 -0.71 21.74 -4.21
C LEU A 19 0.09 20.55 -3.65
N PRO A 20 0.58 20.62 -2.40
CA PRO A 20 1.17 19.45 -1.78
C PRO A 20 0.05 18.42 -1.61
N SER A 21 0.13 17.34 -2.38
CA SER A 21 -0.69 16.15 -2.18
C SER A 21 -0.27 15.51 -0.85
N HIS A 22 -0.81 16.04 0.23
CA HIS A 22 -0.69 15.45 1.55
C HIS A 22 -1.58 14.22 1.55
N ALA A 23 -0.97 13.06 1.36
CA ALA A 23 -1.58 11.77 1.65
C ALA A 23 -2.22 11.84 3.03
N ALA A 24 -3.51 11.49 3.16
CA ALA A 24 -4.12 11.49 4.48
C ALA A 24 -3.40 10.42 5.32
N PRO A 25 -2.99 10.75 6.56
CA PRO A 25 -2.17 9.85 7.34
C PRO A 25 -2.93 8.55 7.59
N LEU A 26 -2.21 7.42 7.53
CA LEU A 26 -2.72 6.14 8.01
C LEU A 26 -3.12 6.29 9.48
N LYS A 27 -4.20 5.61 9.85
CA LYS A 27 -4.78 5.69 11.18
C LYS A 27 -5.04 4.29 11.70
N LYS A 28 -4.58 4.02 12.93
CA LYS A 28 -4.92 2.80 13.66
C LYS A 28 -6.45 2.70 13.81
N ASP A 29 -6.96 1.48 13.75
CA ASP A 29 -8.37 1.11 13.84
C ASP A 29 -9.24 1.60 12.67
N ALA A 30 -8.67 2.24 11.65
CA ALA A 30 -9.40 2.56 10.42
C ALA A 30 -9.76 1.29 9.64
N GLY A 31 -10.91 1.30 8.98
CA GLY A 31 -11.35 0.17 8.14
C GLY A 31 -10.35 -0.12 7.02
N PHE A 32 -9.99 -1.39 6.85
CA PHE A 32 -8.99 -1.80 5.87
C PHE A 32 -9.44 -1.49 4.43
N ILE A 33 -10.69 -1.78 4.05
CA ILE A 33 -11.20 -1.51 2.70
C ILE A 33 -11.10 -0.03 2.32
N GLN A 34 -11.48 0.86 3.24
CA GLN A 34 -11.40 2.30 3.02
C GLN A 34 -9.94 2.76 2.91
N THR A 35 -9.08 2.23 3.78
CA THR A 35 -7.64 2.52 3.76
C THR A 35 -7.00 2.06 2.45
N ARG A 36 -7.31 0.85 1.98
CA ARG A 36 -6.85 0.29 0.71
C ARG A 36 -7.26 1.18 -0.45
N ALA A 37 -8.55 1.55 -0.53
CA ALA A 37 -9.04 2.42 -1.59
C ALA A 37 -8.29 3.77 -1.64
N GLN A 38 -7.99 4.34 -0.47
CA GLN A 38 -7.19 5.56 -0.36
C GLN A 38 -5.75 5.34 -0.84
N LEU A 39 -5.08 4.27 -0.40
CA LEU A 39 -3.71 3.95 -0.81
C LEU A 39 -3.61 3.83 -2.34
N LEU A 40 -4.54 3.10 -2.96
CA LEU A 40 -4.60 2.96 -4.42
C LEU A 40 -4.80 4.30 -5.13
N LYS A 41 -5.69 5.15 -4.61
CA LYS A 41 -5.94 6.51 -5.12
C LYS A 41 -4.68 7.40 -5.03
N GLU A 42 -3.85 7.20 -4.01
CA GLU A 42 -2.60 7.93 -3.79
C GLU A 42 -1.41 7.38 -4.59
N GLY A 43 -1.64 6.38 -5.44
CA GLY A 43 -0.62 5.79 -6.31
C GLY A 43 0.26 4.75 -5.61
N TRP A 44 -0.16 4.24 -4.45
CA TRP A 44 0.43 3.02 -3.92
C TRP A 44 -0.02 1.81 -4.74
N GLN A 45 0.93 0.97 -5.11
CA GLN A 45 0.71 -0.22 -5.92
C GLN A 45 0.78 -1.46 -5.01
N PRO A 46 -0.20 -2.38 -5.09
CA PRO A 46 -0.12 -3.70 -4.47
C PRO A 46 1.16 -4.44 -4.86
N VAL A 47 1.82 -5.07 -3.89
CA VAL A 47 3.00 -5.90 -4.14
C VAL A 47 2.68 -7.34 -3.78
N THR A 48 2.59 -8.20 -4.79
CA THR A 48 2.44 -9.65 -4.57
C THR A 48 3.78 -10.25 -4.16
N THR A 49 3.82 -10.85 -2.97
CA THR A 49 5.02 -11.45 -2.36
C THR A 49 4.94 -12.97 -2.25
N GLN A 50 3.75 -13.55 -2.40
CA GLN A 50 3.52 -15.00 -2.47
C GLN A 50 4.46 -15.64 -3.51
N VAL A 51 5.44 -16.39 -3.01
CA VAL A 51 6.18 -17.42 -3.76
C VAL A 51 5.59 -18.71 -3.23
N GLY A 52 5.23 -19.66 -4.10
CA GLY A 52 4.47 -20.86 -3.72
C GLY A 52 5.07 -21.59 -2.51
N ASP A 53 4.58 -21.26 -1.33
CA ASP A 53 4.77 -22.03 -0.12
C ASP A 53 4.12 -23.39 -0.38
N GLU A 54 4.77 -24.48 0.01
CA GLU A 54 4.37 -25.85 -0.38
C GLU A 54 2.93 -26.23 0.05
N GLY A 55 2.28 -25.43 0.89
CA GLY A 55 0.88 -25.57 1.31
C GLY A 55 -0.11 -24.59 0.69
N GLY A 56 0.34 -23.57 -0.05
CA GLY A 56 -0.52 -22.50 -0.58
C GLY A 56 -1.22 -21.66 0.51
N PRO A 57 -1.95 -20.60 0.10
CA PRO A 57 -2.68 -19.75 1.05
C PRO A 57 -3.86 -20.51 1.67
N ILE A 58 -4.09 -20.29 2.96
CA ILE A 58 -5.19 -20.91 3.72
C ILE A 58 -5.96 -19.87 4.55
N GLY A 59 -7.14 -20.23 5.05
CA GLY A 59 -7.92 -19.40 5.97
C GLY A 59 -8.20 -17.99 5.42
N THR A 60 -8.04 -16.97 6.26
CA THR A 60 -8.24 -15.56 5.88
C THR A 60 -7.38 -15.14 4.69
N GLU A 61 -6.15 -15.64 4.57
CA GLU A 61 -5.29 -15.31 3.43
C GLU A 61 -5.88 -15.79 2.10
N ALA A 62 -6.39 -17.02 2.07
CA ALA A 62 -7.08 -17.56 0.89
C ALA A 62 -8.32 -16.73 0.53
N SER A 63 -9.11 -16.31 1.53
CA SER A 63 -10.27 -15.45 1.33
C SER A 63 -9.89 -14.07 0.76
N LEU A 64 -8.81 -13.47 1.25
CA LEU A 64 -8.30 -12.19 0.73
C LEU A 64 -7.84 -12.29 -0.72
N ILE A 65 -7.11 -13.35 -1.07
CA ILE A 65 -6.66 -13.60 -2.44
C ILE A 65 -7.86 -13.83 -3.37
N ALA A 66 -8.84 -14.62 -2.95
CA ALA A 66 -10.07 -14.84 -3.71
C ALA A 66 -10.88 -13.55 -3.93
N ALA A 67 -10.77 -12.59 -3.01
CA ALA A 67 -11.35 -11.24 -3.15
C ALA A 67 -10.47 -10.26 -3.97
N GLY A 68 -9.37 -10.72 -4.57
CA GLY A 68 -8.49 -9.89 -5.40
C GLY A 68 -7.50 -9.02 -4.62
N ILE A 69 -7.26 -9.34 -3.35
CA ILE A 69 -6.33 -8.61 -2.47
C ILE A 69 -4.98 -9.34 -2.54
N VAL A 70 -4.26 -9.07 -3.63
CA VAL A 70 -3.01 -9.77 -3.99
C VAL A 70 -1.78 -9.19 -3.28
N GLU A 71 -1.94 -8.10 -2.53
CA GLU A 71 -0.91 -7.51 -1.68
C GLU A 71 -0.67 -8.26 -0.36
N VAL A 72 -1.52 -9.24 -0.01
CA VAL A 72 -1.34 -10.05 1.20
C VAL A 72 -0.07 -10.90 1.07
N GLU A 73 0.76 -10.88 2.13
CA GLU A 73 1.97 -11.69 2.25
C GLU A 73 1.80 -12.90 3.16
N SER A 74 1.00 -12.77 4.21
CA SER A 74 0.70 -13.85 5.13
C SER A 74 -0.36 -13.38 6.11
N CYS A 75 -1.19 -14.30 6.59
CA CYS A 75 -1.98 -14.11 7.78
C CYS A 75 -1.53 -15.08 8.87
N ALA A 76 -1.52 -14.64 10.12
CA ALA A 76 -1.27 -15.52 11.26
C ALA A 76 -2.45 -16.51 11.42
N VAL A 77 -2.14 -17.73 11.85
CA VAL A 77 -3.15 -18.78 12.07
C VAL A 77 -3.73 -18.69 13.49
N ASP A 78 -2.93 -18.25 14.46
CA ASP A 78 -3.27 -18.17 15.88
C ASP A 78 -3.88 -16.81 16.28
N ARG A 79 -3.74 -15.79 15.43
CA ARG A 79 -4.24 -14.44 15.65
C ARG A 79 -4.82 -13.86 14.36
N PRO A 80 -5.82 -12.97 14.45
CA PRO A 80 -6.47 -12.42 13.27
C PRO A 80 -5.63 -11.30 12.65
N LEU A 81 -4.34 -11.53 12.38
CA LEU A 81 -3.42 -10.51 11.85
C LEU A 81 -2.99 -10.88 10.43
N CYS A 82 -3.06 -9.92 9.52
CA CYS A 82 -2.56 -10.08 8.16
C CYS A 82 -1.53 -9.00 7.82
N ILE A 83 -0.57 -9.37 6.98
CA ILE A 83 0.47 -8.49 6.49
C ILE A 83 0.21 -8.19 5.02
N LEU A 84 0.20 -6.92 4.64
CA LEU A 84 0.01 -6.47 3.27
C LEU A 84 1.11 -5.51 2.83
N ASN A 85 1.54 -5.60 1.58
CA ASN A 85 2.64 -4.80 1.05
C ASN A 85 2.23 -3.91 -0.12
N TYR A 86 2.67 -2.66 -0.05
CA TYR A 86 2.50 -1.67 -1.10
C TYR A 86 3.82 -1.00 -1.44
N ARG A 87 3.92 -0.51 -2.67
CA ARG A 87 5.06 0.28 -3.14
C ARG A 87 4.61 1.53 -3.89
N ARG A 88 5.32 2.63 -3.70
CA ARG A 88 5.13 3.87 -4.45
C ARG A 88 6.49 4.48 -4.77
N HIS A 89 6.89 4.41 -6.04
CA HIS A 89 8.26 4.69 -6.48
C HIS A 89 9.27 3.85 -5.67
N GLN A 90 10.24 4.48 -4.99
CA GLN A 90 11.22 3.83 -4.14
C GLN A 90 10.78 3.67 -2.67
N ARG A 91 9.54 4.04 -2.33
CA ARG A 91 9.00 3.90 -0.98
C ARG A 91 8.19 2.63 -0.85
N CYS A 92 8.33 1.99 0.30
CA CYS A 92 7.57 0.82 0.69
C CYS A 92 6.63 1.15 1.84
N LEU A 93 5.53 0.40 1.88
CA LEU A 93 4.58 0.42 2.97
C LEU A 93 4.19 -1.02 3.28
N ARG A 94 4.49 -1.45 4.49
CA ARG A 94 4.04 -2.72 5.04
C ARG A 94 2.96 -2.43 6.06
N LEU A 95 1.74 -2.83 5.75
CA LEU A 95 0.55 -2.63 6.55
C LEU A 95 0.25 -3.92 7.33
N ILE A 96 -0.03 -3.79 8.62
CA ILE A 96 -0.56 -4.86 9.46
C ILE A 96 -2.03 -4.54 9.70
N THR A 97 -2.89 -5.52 9.46
CA THR A 97 -4.33 -5.42 9.73
C THR A 97 -4.75 -6.45 10.76
N SER A 98 -5.86 -6.17 11.44
CA SER A 98 -6.51 -7.08 12.38
C SER A 98 -7.94 -7.40 11.92
N GLY A 99 -8.38 -8.65 12.06
CA GLY A 99 -9.71 -9.15 11.69
C GLY A 99 -9.64 -10.34 10.73
N GLU A 100 -10.64 -11.23 10.81
CA GLU A 100 -10.71 -12.46 9.99
C GLU A 100 -11.57 -12.28 8.74
N GLU A 101 -12.57 -11.40 8.82
CA GLU A 101 -13.52 -11.13 7.74
C GLU A 101 -13.24 -9.77 7.11
N LEU A 102 -13.12 -9.74 5.78
CA LEU A 102 -12.76 -8.55 5.02
C LEU A 102 -13.55 -7.26 5.37
N PRO A 103 -14.88 -7.29 5.61
CA PRO A 103 -15.64 -6.09 5.95
C PRO A 103 -15.31 -5.49 7.32
N THR A 104 -14.81 -6.31 8.25
CA THR A 104 -14.55 -5.92 9.65
C THR A 104 -13.07 -5.71 9.94
N MET A 105 -12.18 -5.99 8.98
CA MET A 105 -10.76 -5.77 9.14
C MET A 105 -10.41 -4.30 9.35
N THR A 106 -9.47 -4.04 10.25
CA THR A 106 -8.96 -2.71 10.57
C THR A 106 -7.44 -2.64 10.45
N VAL A 107 -6.91 -1.42 10.33
CA VAL A 107 -5.47 -1.16 10.37
C VAL A 107 -4.96 -1.29 11.81
N ASP A 108 -4.01 -2.20 12.04
CA ASP A 108 -3.35 -2.32 13.34
C ASP A 108 -2.10 -1.43 13.42
N SER A 109 -1.22 -1.51 12.42
CA SER A 109 0.06 -0.79 12.40
C SER A 109 0.66 -0.75 10.99
N TRP A 110 1.72 0.03 10.78
CA TRP A 110 2.43 0.09 9.51
C TRP A 110 3.91 0.45 9.66
N THR A 111 4.72 0.06 8.68
CA THR A 111 6.15 0.40 8.61
C THR A 111 6.54 0.72 7.16
N HIS A 112 7.73 1.30 6.97
CA HIS A 112 8.30 1.58 5.64
C HIS A 112 9.23 0.46 5.13
N ARG A 113 9.14 -0.74 5.70
CA ARG A 113 9.96 -1.88 5.24
C ARG A 113 9.45 -2.41 3.90
N CYS A 114 10.40 -2.69 3.01
CA CYS A 114 10.10 -3.40 1.77
C CYS A 114 9.97 -4.90 2.03
N PRO A 115 9.12 -5.60 1.28
CA PRO A 115 9.13 -7.05 1.32
C PRO A 115 10.46 -7.59 0.81
N ALA A 116 10.83 -8.79 1.26
CA ALA A 116 12.01 -9.47 0.75
C ALA A 116 11.86 -9.69 -0.78
N PRO A 117 12.97 -9.67 -1.54
CA PRO A 117 12.94 -10.04 -2.95
C PRO A 117 12.34 -11.44 -3.10
N ARG A 118 11.46 -11.64 -4.10
CA ARG A 118 11.03 -13.00 -4.44
C ARG A 118 12.27 -13.80 -4.80
N ARG A 119 12.51 -14.93 -4.13
CA ARG A 119 13.52 -15.89 -4.58
C ARG A 119 13.03 -16.44 -5.91
N ALA A 120 13.77 -16.16 -6.99
CA ALA A 120 13.53 -16.86 -8.25
C ALA A 120 13.95 -18.31 -8.02
N ASN A 121 13.02 -19.26 -8.19
CA ASN A 121 13.37 -20.68 -8.18
C ASN A 121 14.45 -20.93 -9.23
N GLY A 122 15.65 -21.29 -8.79
CA GLY A 122 16.83 -21.43 -9.65
C GLY A 122 18.15 -21.59 -8.90
N GLN A 123 18.18 -22.32 -7.79
CA GLN A 123 19.41 -22.86 -7.20
C GLN A 123 19.18 -24.31 -6.77
#